data_AF-A0A0L6VL79-F1
#
_entry.id   AF-A0A0L6VL79-F1
#
_cell.length_a   1.000
_cell.length_b   1.000
_cell.length_c   1.000
_cell.angle_alpha   90.00
_cell.angle_beta   90.00
_cell.angle_gamma   90.00
#
_symmetry.space_group_name_H-M   'P 1'
#
loop_
_entity.id
_entity.type
_entity.pdbx_description
1 polymer ?
#
loop_
_entity_poly.entity_id
_entity_poly.type
_entity_poly.pdbx_seq_one_letter_code
_entity_poly.pdbx_strand_id
1 'polypeptide(L)'
;QNQNPAPPQIVPSPPSTSSPNSMVLAKPQPFNGTCGAAAEKVAFAVSFMMDYAATWSKPYLMNVFKMEEVTFNKFLDDFKSIFFYHNCQHRAEVALQSLCQTGTVLAYTQEFNSRACT
;
A
#
# COMPACT_ATOMS: atom_id res chain seq x y z
N GLN A 1 67.63 2.13 65.88
CA GLN A 1 66.21 2.54 65.86
C GLN A 1 65.49 1.73 64.79
N ASN A 2 64.43 1.03 65.17
CA ASN A 2 63.61 0.15 64.34
C ASN A 2 62.62 1.02 63.54
N GLN A 3 62.65 1.01 62.20
CA GLN A 3 61.54 1.52 61.40
C GLN A 3 60.82 0.35 60.74
N ASN A 4 59.56 0.17 61.11
CA ASN A 4 58.64 -0.79 60.53
C ASN A 4 58.06 -0.20 59.24
N PRO A 5 58.19 -0.84 58.06
CA PRO A 5 57.53 -0.36 56.86
C PRO A 5 56.02 -0.61 56.92
N ALA A 6 55.23 0.34 56.42
CA ALA A 6 53.77 0.25 56.38
C ALA A 6 53.30 -0.89 55.46
N PRO A 7 52.14 -1.55 55.76
CA PRO A 7 51.62 -2.61 54.90
C PRO A 7 51.14 -2.06 53.55
N PRO A 8 51.25 -2.83 52.45
CA PRO A 8 50.73 -2.40 51.16
C PRO A 8 49.21 -2.26 51.19
N GLN A 9 48.72 -1.09 50.78
CA GLN A 9 47.30 -0.79 50.59
C GLN A 9 46.75 -1.62 49.42
N ILE A 10 45.75 -2.47 49.68
CA ILE A 10 45.00 -3.18 48.63
C ILE A 10 44.04 -2.19 48.00
N VAL A 11 44.29 -1.81 46.75
CA VAL A 11 43.36 -0.98 45.95
C VAL A 11 42.14 -1.84 45.60
N PRO A 12 40.89 -1.37 45.80
CA PRO A 12 39.71 -2.06 45.32
C PRO A 12 39.73 -2.17 43.79
N SER A 13 39.46 -3.35 43.24
CA SER A 13 39.25 -3.53 41.79
C SER A 13 38.07 -2.67 41.29
N PRO A 14 38.14 -2.11 40.08
CA PRO A 14 37.02 -1.36 39.50
C PRO A 14 35.78 -2.26 39.33
N PRO A 15 34.56 -1.72 39.45
CA PRO A 15 33.34 -2.51 39.32
C PRO A 15 33.20 -3.06 37.89
N SER A 16 32.90 -4.35 37.79
CA SER A 16 32.58 -5.03 36.54
C SER A 16 31.31 -4.44 35.91
N THR A 17 31.44 -4.08 34.63
CA THR A 17 30.42 -3.82 33.60
C THR A 17 28.95 -4.05 34.00
N SER A 18 28.18 -2.96 34.06
CA SER A 18 26.72 -3.00 33.95
C SER A 18 26.33 -3.42 32.53
N SER A 19 25.71 -4.60 32.45
CA SER A 19 25.08 -5.22 31.27
C SER A 19 24.23 -4.22 30.45
N PRO A 20 24.11 -4.35 29.11
CA PRO A 20 23.43 -3.36 28.29
C PRO A 20 21.94 -3.33 28.62
N ASN A 21 21.44 -2.10 28.84
CA ASN A 21 20.06 -1.65 28.78
C ASN A 21 19.00 -2.75 28.57
N SER A 22 18.27 -3.05 29.64
CA SER A 22 16.99 -3.78 29.58
C SER A 22 16.09 -3.11 28.54
N MET A 23 15.86 -3.79 27.42
CA MET A 23 14.89 -3.37 26.41
C MET A 23 13.50 -3.62 26.99
N VAL A 24 12.95 -2.61 27.67
CA VAL A 24 11.59 -2.64 28.22
C VAL A 24 10.61 -2.69 27.04
N LEU A 25 10.03 -3.86 26.80
CA LEU A 25 8.96 -4.05 25.82
C LEU A 25 7.71 -3.36 26.35
N ALA A 26 7.59 -2.06 26.09
CA ALA A 26 6.38 -1.31 26.40
C ALA A 26 5.22 -1.92 25.59
N LYS A 27 4.13 -2.25 26.30
CA LYS A 27 2.88 -2.72 25.69
C LYS A 27 2.44 -1.70 24.64
N PRO A 28 2.27 -2.10 23.37
CA PRO A 28 1.90 -1.16 22.32
C PRO A 28 0.58 -0.50 22.70
N GLN A 29 0.56 0.84 22.68
CA GLN A 29 -0.68 1.60 22.80
C GLN A 29 -1.63 1.14 21.70
N PRO A 30 -2.90 0.82 22.03
CA PRO A 30 -3.88 0.50 21.00
C PRO A 30 -4.07 1.75 20.14
N PHE A 31 -3.63 1.67 18.89
CA PHE A 31 -3.93 2.72 17.93
C PHE A 31 -5.45 2.66 17.68
N ASN A 32 -6.19 3.69 18.10
CA ASN A 32 -7.63 3.77 17.86
C ASN A 32 -7.95 4.37 16.47
N GLY A 33 -7.02 4.25 15.53
CA GLY A 33 -7.06 4.91 14.24
C GLY A 33 -7.86 4.10 13.24
N THR A 34 -9.14 4.42 13.09
CA THR A 34 -10.02 3.93 12.00
C THR A 34 -9.43 4.22 10.61
N CYS A 35 -8.51 5.19 10.54
CA CYS A 35 -7.71 5.56 9.37
C CYS A 35 -6.84 4.41 8.84
N GLY A 36 -6.38 3.51 9.71
CA GLY A 36 -5.43 2.45 9.36
C GLY A 36 -6.01 1.44 8.37
N ALA A 37 -7.25 1.01 8.57
CA ALA A 37 -7.83 -0.07 7.77
C ALA A 37 -8.15 0.34 6.32
N ALA A 38 -8.58 1.59 6.10
CA ALA A 38 -8.85 2.08 4.74
C ALA A 38 -7.54 2.39 3.99
N ALA A 39 -6.59 3.02 4.68
CA ALA A 39 -5.28 3.33 4.11
C ALA A 39 -4.49 2.06 3.76
N GLU A 40 -4.51 1.03 4.62
CA GLU A 40 -3.88 -0.26 4.37
C GLU A 40 -4.47 -0.95 3.13
N LYS A 41 -5.80 -0.95 2.99
CA LYS A 41 -6.47 -1.53 1.81
C LYS A 41 -6.11 -0.80 0.52
N VAL A 42 -6.00 0.54 0.55
CA VAL A 42 -5.58 1.32 -0.61
C VAL A 42 -4.12 1.04 -0.95
N ALA A 43 -3.22 1.07 0.02
CA ALA A 43 -1.81 0.76 -0.19
C ALA A 43 -1.60 -0.66 -0.74
N PHE A 44 -2.34 -1.63 -0.20
CA PHE A 44 -2.35 -3.00 -0.69
C PHE A 44 -2.89 -3.08 -2.12
N ALA A 45 -4.00 -2.43 -2.45
CA ALA A 45 -4.53 -2.46 -3.83
C ALA A 45 -3.57 -1.81 -4.85
N VAL A 46 -2.95 -0.70 -4.48
CA VAL A 46 -1.99 0.02 -5.34
C VAL A 46 -0.72 -0.79 -5.61
N SER A 47 -0.28 -1.65 -4.67
CA SER A 47 0.92 -2.49 -4.87
C SER A 47 0.78 -3.52 -6.00
N PHE A 48 -0.45 -3.84 -6.41
CA PHE A 48 -0.74 -4.72 -7.55
C PHE A 48 -0.95 -3.97 -8.87
N MET A 49 -0.95 -2.64 -8.88
CA MET A 49 -1.16 -1.86 -10.11
C MET A 49 0.12 -1.75 -10.94
N MET A 50 0.00 -1.83 -12.27
CA MET A 50 1.09 -1.57 -13.22
C MET A 50 0.83 -0.30 -14.05
N ASP A 51 1.92 0.29 -14.55
CA ASP A 51 1.96 1.34 -15.58
C ASP A 51 0.96 2.48 -15.36
N TYR A 52 -0.05 2.55 -16.23
CA TYR A 52 -1.09 3.58 -16.22
C TYR A 52 -1.91 3.56 -14.92
N ALA A 53 -2.23 2.39 -14.38
CA ALA A 53 -2.96 2.26 -13.13
C ALA A 53 -2.13 2.69 -11.92
N ALA A 54 -0.83 2.39 -11.92
CA ALA A 54 0.10 2.87 -10.89
C ALA A 54 0.26 4.40 -10.94
N THR A 55 0.33 4.97 -12.14
CA THR A 55 0.42 6.43 -12.34
C THR A 55 -0.85 7.14 -11.88
N TRP A 56 -2.02 6.58 -12.22
CA TRP A 56 -3.31 7.10 -11.82
C TRP A 56 -3.54 7.08 -10.31
N SER A 57 -3.12 6.01 -9.63
CA SER A 57 -3.36 5.85 -8.19
C SER A 57 -2.40 6.64 -7.28
N LYS A 58 -1.39 7.30 -7.86
CA LYS A 58 -0.37 8.09 -7.15
C LYS A 58 -0.95 9.12 -6.15
N PRO A 59 -2.05 9.86 -6.42
CA PRO A 59 -2.64 10.77 -5.45
C PRO A 59 -3.20 10.06 -4.20
N TYR A 60 -3.84 8.91 -4.35
CA TYR A 60 -4.36 8.15 -3.22
C TYR A 60 -3.23 7.62 -2.34
N LEU A 61 -2.16 7.12 -2.97
CA LEU A 61 -0.97 6.66 -2.26
C LEU A 61 -0.31 7.81 -1.48
N MET A 62 -0.24 9.00 -2.09
CA MET A 62 0.27 10.20 -1.42
C MET A 62 -0.57 10.58 -0.19
N ASN A 63 -1.89 10.50 -0.28
CA ASN A 63 -2.78 10.80 0.84
C ASN A 63 -2.64 9.78 1.98
N VAL A 64 -2.46 8.49 1.65
CA VAL A 64 -2.13 7.44 2.62
C VAL A 64 -0.83 7.77 3.37
N PHE A 65 0.23 8.21 2.69
CA PHE A 65 1.49 8.60 3.33
C PHE A 65 1.39 9.87 4.18
N LYS A 66 0.49 10.79 3.81
CA LYS A 66 0.23 12.02 4.57
C LYS A 66 -0.70 11.81 5.76
N MET A 67 -1.15 10.57 6.02
CA MET A 67 -2.21 10.25 6.98
C MET A 67 -3.49 11.09 6.75
N GLU A 68 -3.70 11.54 5.52
CA GLU A 68 -4.93 12.22 5.13
C GLU A 68 -6.04 11.18 4.97
N GLU A 69 -7.28 11.57 5.26
CA GLU A 69 -8.40 10.64 5.15
C GLU A 69 -8.55 10.17 3.69
N VAL A 70 -8.34 8.87 3.48
CA VAL A 70 -8.65 8.20 2.22
C VAL A 70 -9.77 7.21 2.47
N THR A 71 -10.94 7.50 1.92
CA THR A 71 -12.06 6.57 1.96
C THR A 71 -11.84 5.47 0.92
N PHE A 72 -11.75 4.21 1.36
CA PHE A 72 -11.57 3.07 0.46
C PHE A 72 -12.68 2.95 -0.59
N ASN A 73 -13.93 3.28 -0.25
CA ASN A 73 -15.04 3.26 -1.19
C ASN A 73 -14.85 4.27 -2.33
N LYS A 74 -14.36 5.48 -2.03
CA LYS A 74 -14.07 6.50 -3.05
C LYS A 74 -13.00 6.01 -4.03
N PHE A 75 -11.91 5.42 -3.50
CA PHE A 75 -10.90 4.80 -4.34
C PHE A 75 -11.47 3.71 -5.26
N LEU A 76 -12.34 2.84 -4.74
CA LEU A 76 -12.99 1.80 -5.53
C LEU A 76 -13.92 2.35 -6.61
N ASP A 77 -14.69 3.39 -6.29
CA ASP A 77 -15.63 4.00 -7.24
C ASP A 77 -14.89 4.67 -8.40
N ASP A 78 -13.85 5.44 -8.09
CA ASP A 78 -13.02 6.09 -9.10
C ASP A 78 -12.28 5.05 -9.98
N PHE A 79 -11.77 3.97 -9.35
CA PHE A 79 -11.15 2.85 -10.07
C PHE A 79 -12.13 2.16 -11.02
N LYS A 80 -13.33 1.82 -10.55
CA LYS A 80 -14.36 1.18 -11.39
C LYS A 80 -14.79 2.06 -12.54
N SER A 81 -14.94 3.37 -12.30
CA SER A 81 -15.32 4.33 -13.34
C SER A 81 -14.33 4.31 -14.52
N ILE A 82 -13.04 4.34 -14.21
CA ILE A 82 -11.99 4.46 -15.23
C ILE A 82 -11.71 3.13 -15.93
N PHE A 83 -11.60 2.04 -15.18
CA PHE A 83 -11.12 0.77 -15.74
C PHE A 83 -12.25 -0.14 -16.22
N PHE A 84 -13.44 -0.06 -15.63
CA PHE A 84 -14.56 -0.95 -15.94
C PHE A 84 -15.64 -0.21 -16.71
N TYR A 85 -16.29 0.79 -16.09
CA TYR A 85 -17.49 1.38 -16.66
C TYR A 85 -17.21 2.18 -17.93
N HIS A 86 -16.16 3.00 -17.97
CA HIS A 86 -15.84 3.78 -19.16
C HIS A 86 -15.39 2.89 -20.34
N ASN A 87 -14.62 1.83 -20.06
CA ASN A 87 -14.20 0.87 -21.10
C ASN A 87 -15.40 0.06 -21.63
N CYS A 88 -16.29 -0.40 -20.74
CA CYS A 88 -17.53 -1.09 -21.10
C CYS A 88 -18.44 -0.20 -21.97
N GLN A 89 -18.58 1.08 -21.61
CA GLN A 89 -19.39 2.02 -22.38
C GLN A 89 -18.83 2.21 -23.79
N HIS A 90 -17.53 2.47 -23.93
CA HIS A 90 -16.93 2.64 -25.25
C HIS A 90 -17.07 1.37 -26.12
N ARG A 91 -16.87 0.18 -25.53
CA ARG A 91 -17.09 -1.09 -26.23
C ARG A 91 -18.56 -1.25 -26.65
N ALA A 92 -19.51 -0.91 -25.79
CA ALA A 92 -20.94 -0.97 -26.10
C ALA A 92 -21.31 0.02 -27.22
N GLU A 93 -20.77 1.23 -27.21
CA GLU A 93 -20.99 2.24 -28.25
C GLU A 93 -20.43 1.78 -29.60
N VAL A 94 -19.20 1.25 -29.63
CA VAL A 94 -18.59 0.71 -30.85
C VAL A 94 -19.38 -0.50 -31.38
N ALA A 95 -19.79 -1.41 -30.50
CA ALA A 95 -20.61 -2.56 -30.87
C ALA A 95 -21.96 -2.13 -31.44
N LEU A 96 -22.62 -1.14 -30.81
CA LEU A 96 -23.90 -0.61 -31.27
C LEU A 96 -23.76 0.10 -32.61
N GLN A 97 -22.71 0.90 -32.80
CA GLN A 97 -22.43 1.58 -34.06
C GLN A 97 -22.18 0.58 -35.19
N SER A 98 -21.40 -0.48 -34.93
CA SER A 98 -21.15 -1.56 -35.88
C SER A 98 -22.45 -2.30 -36.25
N LEU A 99 -23.32 -2.58 -35.27
CA LEU A 99 -24.63 -3.21 -35.51
C LEU A 99 -25.54 -2.33 -36.37
N CYS A 100 -25.58 -1.02 -36.09
CA CYS A 100 -26.37 -0.05 -36.86
C CYS A 100 -25.85 0.14 -38.30
N GLN A 101 -24.52 0.06 -38.51
CA GLN A 101 -23.93 0.20 -39.85
C GLN A 101 -24.08 -1.07 -40.69
N THR A 102 -23.95 -2.24 -40.09
CA THR A 102 -23.87 -3.50 -40.83
C THR A 102 -25.24 -4.15 -41.06
N GLY A 103 -26.27 -3.71 -40.33
CA GLY A 103 -27.67 -4.13 -40.49
C GLY A 103 -27.93 -5.63 -40.24
N THR A 104 -26.89 -6.41 -39.93
CA THR A 104 -26.94 -7.88 -39.81
C THR A 104 -26.12 -8.31 -38.59
N VAL A 105 -26.78 -8.96 -37.63
CA VAL A 105 -26.19 -9.42 -36.36
C VAL A 105 -24.99 -10.36 -36.56
N LEU A 106 -25.02 -11.20 -37.60
CA LEU A 106 -23.99 -12.21 -37.88
C LEU A 106 -22.60 -11.60 -38.15
N ALA A 107 -22.54 -10.48 -38.88
CA ALA A 107 -21.28 -9.81 -39.20
C ALA A 107 -20.64 -9.16 -37.96
N TYR A 108 -21.48 -8.57 -37.10
CA TYR A 108 -21.04 -8.06 -35.79
C TYR A 108 -20.45 -9.17 -34.91
N THR A 109 -21.10 -10.35 -34.84
CA THR A 109 -20.61 -11.45 -34.00
C THR A 109 -19.24 -11.97 -34.46
N GLN A 110 -19.02 -12.05 -35.77
CA GLN A 110 -17.73 -12.44 -36.36
C GLN A 110 -16.61 -11.45 -36.01
N GLU A 111 -16.87 -10.14 -36.15
CA GLU A 111 -15.87 -9.11 -35.85
C GLU A 111 -15.62 -8.93 -34.35
N PHE A 112 -16.65 -9.10 -33.51
CA PHE A 112 -16.46 -9.09 -32.06
C PHE A 112 -15.58 -10.26 -31.60
N ASN A 113 -15.82 -11.47 -32.12
CA ASN A 113 -15.04 -12.65 -31.77
C ASN A 113 -13.58 -12.56 -32.25
N SER A 114 -13.30 -11.91 -33.38
CA SER A 114 -11.92 -11.69 -33.83
C SER A 114 -11.17 -10.69 -32.95
N ARG A 115 -11.86 -9.64 -32.45
CA ARG A 115 -11.29 -8.62 -31.55
C ARG A 115 -11.15 -9.07 -30.09
N ALA A 116 -11.85 -10.13 -29.69
CA ALA A 116 -11.75 -10.71 -28.35
C ALA A 116 -10.53 -11.65 -28.18
N CYS A 117 -9.84 -12.00 -29.28
CA CYS A 117 -8.76 -12.99 -29.30
C CYS A 117 -7.34 -12.41 -29.40
N THR A 118 -7.15 -11.12 -29.04
CA THR A 118 -5.83 -10.47 -28.97
C THR A 118 -5.44 -10.22 -27.53
#